data_AF-A0A967P9X1-F1
#
_entry.id   AF-A0A967P9X1-F1
#
_cell.length_a   1.000
_cell.length_b   1.000
_cell.length_c   1.000
_cell.angle_alpha   90.00
_cell.angle_beta   90.00
_cell.angle_gamma   90.00
#
_symmetry.space_group_name_H-M   'P 1'
#
loop_
_entity.id
_entity.type
_entity.pdbx_description
1 polymer ?
#
loop_
_entity_poly.entity_id
_entity_poly.type
_entity_poly.pdbx_seq_one_letter_code
_entity_poly.pdbx_strand_id
1 'polypeptide(L)'
;MFVTGTDTGVGKTVVTAALAHCLSDAGKRVSVVKPVQTGTSCQKVSDIQFVYKLLGRDINYTDHCPYSYSHPLSPKTAAELENSCIDIQVIKSAISKQVSLN
;
A
#
# COMPACT_ATOMS: atom_id res chain seq x y z
N MET A 1 10.58 4.53 -6.40
CA MET A 1 9.76 4.32 -7.62
C MET A 1 8.31 4.59 -7.25
N PHE A 2 7.54 5.22 -8.15
CA PHE A 2 6.10 5.45 -7.97
C PHE A 2 5.32 4.73 -9.08
N VAL A 3 4.26 4.01 -8.71
CA VAL A 3 3.36 3.34 -9.66
C VAL A 3 2.03 4.10 -9.66
N THR A 4 1.66 4.65 -10.81
CA THR A 4 0.40 5.37 -11.02
C THR A 4 -0.46 4.66 -12.06
N GLY A 5 -1.72 5.09 -12.22
CA GLY A 5 -2.61 4.54 -13.23
C GLY A 5 -3.92 5.33 -13.26
N THR A 6 -4.56 5.34 -14.42
CA THR A 6 -5.67 6.24 -14.76
C THR A 6 -7.01 5.84 -14.14
N ASP A 7 -7.18 4.56 -13.81
CA ASP A 7 -8.45 4.05 -13.26
C ASP A 7 -8.20 3.02 -12.14
N THR A 8 -9.25 2.71 -11.37
CA THR A 8 -9.28 1.63 -10.38
C THR A 8 -9.33 0.28 -11.10
N GLY A 9 -8.71 -0.76 -10.54
CA GLY A 9 -8.76 -2.10 -11.13
C GLY A 9 -7.87 -2.33 -12.37
N VAL A 10 -7.19 -1.32 -12.91
CA VAL A 10 -6.29 -1.42 -14.08
C VAL A 10 -5.03 -2.29 -13.87
N GLY A 11 -4.89 -2.96 -12.72
CA GLY A 11 -3.78 -3.87 -12.45
C GLY A 11 -2.57 -3.27 -11.74
N LYS A 12 -2.64 -2.03 -11.21
CA LYS A 12 -1.52 -1.39 -10.49
C LYS A 12 -0.90 -2.28 -9.41
N THR A 13 -1.72 -2.95 -8.61
CA THR A 13 -1.28 -3.84 -7.52
C THR A 13 -0.53 -5.06 -8.06
N VAL A 14 -1.03 -5.66 -9.14
CA VAL A 14 -0.37 -6.81 -9.80
C VAL A 14 0.98 -6.40 -10.38
N VAL A 15 1.03 -5.28 -11.10
CA VAL A 15 2.28 -4.72 -11.65
C VAL A 15 3.27 -4.39 -10.52
N THR A 16 2.80 -3.83 -9.41
CA THR A 16 3.63 -3.52 -8.24
C THR A 16 4.22 -4.78 -7.63
N ALA A 17 3.43 -5.83 -7.46
CA ALA A 17 3.91 -7.12 -6.95
C ALA A 17 4.94 -7.76 -7.88
N ALA A 18 4.68 -7.77 -9.19
CA ALA A 18 5.61 -8.30 -10.18
C ALA A 18 6.95 -7.54 -10.18
N LEU A 19 6.91 -6.21 -10.18
CA LEU A 19 8.11 -5.37 -10.09
C LEU A 19 8.88 -5.65 -8.79
N ALA A 20 8.18 -5.74 -7.66
CA ALA A 20 8.81 -6.01 -6.38
C ALA A 20 9.47 -7.40 -6.34
N HIS A 21 8.80 -8.41 -6.91
CA HIS A 21 9.32 -9.76 -7.02
C HIS A 21 10.58 -9.81 -7.91
N CYS A 22 10.53 -9.26 -9.12
CA CYS A 22 11.68 -9.24 -10.03
C CYS A 22 12.89 -8.50 -9.44
N LEU A 23 12.67 -7.36 -8.78
CA LEU A 23 13.74 -6.62 -8.12
C LEU A 23 14.33 -7.41 -6.94
N SER A 24 13.47 -8.08 -6.17
CA SER A 24 13.92 -8.96 -5.08
C SER A 24 14.74 -10.15 -5.59
N ASP A 25 14.29 -10.78 -6.67
CA ASP A 25 14.98 -11.91 -7.30
C ASP A 25 16.35 -11.49 -7.87
N ALA A 26 16.45 -10.26 -8.39
CA ALA A 26 17.70 -9.63 -8.78
C ALA A 26 18.60 -9.19 -7.59
N GLY A 27 18.33 -9.67 -6.37
CA GLY A 27 19.09 -9.37 -5.16
C GLY A 27 18.95 -7.94 -4.65
N LYS A 28 17.96 -7.17 -5.12
CA LYS A 28 17.70 -5.82 -4.61
C LYS A 28 16.84 -5.88 -3.36
N ARG A 29 17.13 -4.98 -2.42
CA ARG A 29 16.26 -4.76 -1.26
C ARG A 29 15.06 -3.93 -1.70
N VAL A 30 13.87 -4.44 -1.40
CA VAL A 30 12.60 -3.88 -1.87
C VAL A 30 11.61 -3.86 -0.72
N SER A 31 10.96 -2.72 -0.55
CA SER A 31 9.77 -2.55 0.30
C SER A 31 8.70 -1.79 -0.49
N VAL A 32 7.43 -2.11 -0.23
CA VAL A 32 6.27 -1.52 -0.91
C VAL A 32 5.39 -0.83 0.12
N VAL A 33 4.97 0.39 -0.20
CA VAL A 33 4.07 1.20 0.65
C VAL A 33 2.84 1.58 -0.17
N LYS A 34 1.66 1.40 0.43
CA LYS A 34 0.37 1.88 -0.05
C LYS A 34 -0.14 2.88 0.99
N PRO A 35 0.17 4.18 0.86
CA PRO A 35 -0.07 5.14 1.93
C PRO A 35 -1.51 5.22 2.41
N VAL A 36 -2.46 5.07 1.47
CA VAL A 36 -3.89 5.05 1.77
C VAL A 36 -4.54 3.96 0.94
N GLN A 37 -5.36 3.15 1.60
CA GLN A 37 -6.25 2.19 0.96
C GLN A 37 -7.71 2.48 1.33
N THR A 38 -8.60 2.35 0.36
CA THR A 38 -10.05 2.52 0.52
C THR A 38 -10.78 1.26 0.05
N GLY A 39 -12.05 1.09 0.44
CA GLY A 39 -12.86 -0.07 0.06
C GLY A 39 -12.50 -1.38 0.78
N THR A 40 -12.00 -1.31 2.02
CA THR A 40 -11.55 -2.50 2.75
C THR A 40 -12.67 -3.34 3.39
N SER A 41 -13.89 -2.81 3.47
CA SER A 41 -15.05 -3.55 4.00
C SER A 41 -15.45 -4.77 3.16
N CYS A 42 -15.02 -4.85 1.90
CA CYS A 42 -15.42 -5.89 0.96
C CYS A 42 -14.81 -7.29 1.22
N GLN A 43 -14.21 -7.55 2.39
CA GLN A 43 -13.47 -8.79 2.74
C GLN A 43 -12.42 -9.20 1.68
N LYS A 44 -11.94 -8.25 0.88
CA LYS A 44 -10.89 -8.50 -0.12
C LYS A 44 -9.53 -8.41 0.56
N VAL A 45 -8.61 -9.27 0.13
CA VAL A 45 -7.20 -9.14 0.45
C VAL A 45 -6.74 -7.74 0.04
N SER A 46 -6.09 -7.01 0.95
CA SER A 46 -5.60 -5.66 0.65
C SER A 46 -4.46 -5.66 -0.37
N ASP A 47 -4.16 -4.50 -0.97
CA ASP A 47 -3.07 -4.40 -1.95
C ASP A 47 -1.73 -4.83 -1.34
N ILE A 48 -1.47 -4.38 -0.11
CA ILE A 48 -0.23 -4.71 0.62
C ILE A 48 -0.16 -6.18 0.99
N GLN A 49 -1.26 -6.78 1.48
CA GLN A 49 -1.27 -8.21 1.76
C GLN A 49 -1.05 -9.04 0.49
N PHE A 50 -1.65 -8.65 -0.63
CA PHE A 50 -1.46 -9.33 -1.92
C PHE A 50 0.02 -9.28 -2.35
N VAL A 51 0.64 -8.11 -2.31
CA VAL A 51 2.06 -7.93 -2.67
C VAL A 51 2.95 -8.79 -1.78
N TYR A 52 2.81 -8.70 -0.46
CA TYR A 52 3.71 -9.38 0.47
C TYR A 52 3.49 -10.90 0.54
N LYS A 53 2.26 -11.37 0.29
CA LYS A 53 1.98 -12.79 0.08
C LYS A 53 2.75 -13.35 -1.12
N LEU A 54 2.80 -12.61 -2.23
CA LEU A 54 3.57 -13.02 -3.42
C LEU A 54 5.09 -12.95 -3.21
N LEU A 55 5.55 -12.05 -2.34
CA LEU A 55 6.96 -11.99 -1.94
C LEU A 55 7.34 -13.06 -0.91
N GLY A 56 6.37 -13.79 -0.35
CA GLY A 56 6.61 -14.79 0.70
C GLY A 56 7.14 -14.18 2.00
N ARG A 57 6.69 -12.96 2.35
CA ARG A 57 7.18 -12.20 3.51
C ARG A 57 6.02 -11.76 4.38
N ASP A 58 6.18 -11.93 5.69
CA ASP A 58 5.29 -11.33 6.67
C ASP A 58 5.75 -9.91 7.00
N ILE A 59 4.78 -9.03 7.23
CA ILE A 59 5.01 -7.62 7.55
C ILE A 59 4.00 -7.12 8.56
N ASN A 60 4.38 -6.05 9.26
CA ASN A 60 3.42 -5.26 10.01
C ASN A 60 2.62 -4.38 9.05
N TYR A 61 1.35 -4.71 8.82
CA TYR A 61 0.50 -4.04 7.83
C TYR A 61 0.50 -2.50 7.96
N THR A 62 0.42 -1.96 9.18
CA THR A 62 0.30 -0.52 9.41
C THR A 62 1.56 0.26 9.04
N ASP A 63 2.72 -0.40 8.99
CA ASP A 63 3.98 0.20 8.55
C ASP A 63 4.05 0.40 7.03
N HIS A 64 3.19 -0.30 6.27
CA HIS A 64 3.11 -0.25 4.82
C HIS A 64 1.82 0.39 4.32
N CYS A 65 0.76 0.39 5.13
CA CYS A 65 -0.52 1.03 4.86
C CYS A 65 -1.06 1.68 6.13
N PRO A 66 -0.63 2.93 6.45
CA PRO A 66 -1.03 3.60 7.68
C PRO A 66 -2.51 4.01 7.69
N TYR A 67 -3.12 4.20 6.52
CA TYR A 67 -4.53 4.57 6.40
C TYR A 67 -5.31 3.53 5.60
N SER A 68 -6.35 2.98 6.22
CA SER A 68 -7.20 1.94 5.64
C SER A 68 -8.65 2.27 5.95
N TYR A 69 -9.40 2.64 4.91
CA TYR A 69 -10.79 3.06 5.02
C TYR A 69 -11.74 2.06 4.36
N SER A 70 -12.91 1.89 4.96
CA SER A 70 -13.90 0.88 4.60
C SER A 70 -14.67 1.21 3.30
N HIS A 71 -14.89 2.50 3.02
CA HIS A 71 -15.70 2.97 1.89
C HIS A 71 -14.88 3.01 0.59
N PRO A 72 -15.37 2.50 -0.56
CA PRO A 72 -14.65 2.49 -1.85
C PRO A 72 -14.74 3.86 -2.55
N LEU A 73 -14.32 4.91 -1.86
CA LEU A 73 -14.36 6.29 -2.34
C LEU A 73 -12.93 6.84 -2.48
N SER A 74 -12.83 8.11 -2.89
CA SER A 74 -11.55 8.82 -2.86
C SER A 74 -10.99 8.81 -1.42
N PRO A 75 -9.65 8.78 -1.23
CA PRO A 75 -9.02 8.81 0.09
C PRO A 75 -9.57 9.90 1.02
N LYS A 76 -9.73 11.12 0.49
CA LYS A 76 -10.26 12.26 1.25
C LYS A 76 -11.69 12.01 1.73
N THR A 77 -12.57 11.62 0.80
CA THR A 77 -13.98 11.38 1.11
C THR A 77 -14.17 10.22 2.10
N ALA A 78 -13.40 9.14 1.92
CA ALA A 78 -13.46 7.99 2.82
C ALA A 78 -12.97 8.36 4.24
N ALA A 79 -11.90 9.14 4.35
CA ALA A 79 -11.41 9.64 5.63
C ALA A 79 -12.45 10.52 6.34
N GLU A 80 -13.07 11.46 5.61
CA GLU A 80 -14.11 12.36 6.15
C GLU A 80 -15.32 11.57 6.68
N LEU A 81 -15.80 10.55 5.95
CA LEU A 81 -16.92 9.71 6.39
C LEU A 81 -16.59 8.89 7.65
N GLU A 82 -15.32 8.56 7.85
CA GLU A 82 -14.85 7.78 9.00
C GLU A 82 -14.31 8.69 10.12
N ASN A 83 -14.61 9.99 10.09
CA ASN A 83 -14.17 11.01 11.05
C ASN A 83 -12.64 11.00 11.27
N SER A 84 -11.90 10.77 10.18
CA SER A 84 -10.44 10.66 10.14
C SER A 84 -9.85 11.76 9.26
N CYS A 85 -8.59 12.11 9.50
CA CYS A 85 -7.83 13.03 8.66
C CYS A 85 -6.52 12.37 8.23
N ILE A 86 -6.20 12.45 6.94
CA ILE A 86 -4.95 11.93 6.38
C ILE A 86 -3.85 12.97 6.65
N ASP A 87 -2.90 12.62 7.50
CA ASP A 87 -1.72 13.43 7.78
C ASP A 87 -0.55 13.00 6.89
N ILE A 88 -0.02 13.95 6.13
CA ILE A 88 1.12 13.74 5.24
C ILE A 88 2.39 13.33 6.01
N GLN A 89 2.53 13.74 7.28
CA GLN A 89 3.68 13.36 8.11
C GLN A 89 3.65 11.88 8.46
N VAL A 90 2.47 11.31 8.71
CA VAL A 90 2.30 9.87 8.92
C VAL A 90 2.69 9.09 7.67
N ILE A 91 2.27 9.56 6.48
CA ILE A 91 2.66 8.97 5.19
C ILE A 91 4.18 9.02 5.00
N LYS A 92 4.79 10.19 5.24
CA LYS A 92 6.25 10.36 5.14
C LYS A 92 6.98 9.45 6.11
N SER A 93 6.51 9.34 7.35
CA SER A 93 7.08 8.46 8.37
C SER A 93 7.04 7.00 7.95
N ALA A 94 5.89 6.53 7.45
CA ALA A 94 5.75 5.17 6.94
C ALA A 94 6.75 4.88 5.80
N ILE A 95 6.88 5.79 4.83
CA ILE A 95 7.84 5.66 3.73
C ILE A 95 9.28 5.66 4.26
N SER A 96 9.65 6.60 5.12
CA SER A 96 11.01 6.70 5.69
C SER A 96 11.37 5.47 6.51
N LYS A 97 10.43 4.92 7.30
CA LYS A 97 10.63 3.68 8.06
C LYS A 97 11.03 2.52 7.14
N GLN A 98 10.41 2.42 5.97
CA GLN A 98 10.78 1.41 4.98
C GLN A 98 12.16 1.65 4.36
N VAL A 99 12.63 2.90 4.28
CA VAL A 99 13.98 3.19 3.82
C VAL A 99 15.02 2.87 4.89
N SER A 100 14.74 3.20 6.16
CA SER A 100 15.69 3.01 7.27
C SER A 100 15.82 1.56 7.76
N LEU A 101 14.80 0.73 7.57
CA LEU A 101 14.87 -0.72 7.82
C LEU A 101 15.61 -1.48 6.71
N ASN A 102 16.00 -0.77 5.64
CA ASN A 102 16.88 -1.26 4.58
C ASN A 102 18.31 -0.78 4.83
#